data_AF-A0A2S8G353-F1
#
_entry.id   AF-A0A2S8G353-F1
#
_cell.length_a   1.000
_cell.length_b   1.000
_cell.length_c   1.000
_cell.angle_alpha   90.00
_cell.angle_beta   90.00
_cell.angle_gamma   90.00
#
_symmetry.space_group_name_H-M   'P 1'
#
loop_
_entity.id
_entity.type
_entity.pdbx_description
1 polymer ?
#
loop_
_entity_poly.entity_id
_entity_poly.type
_entity_poly.pdbx_seq_one_letter_code
_entity_poly.pdbx_strand_id
1 'polypeptide(L)'
;MPVLSLKIADGAPSLKPYWRWDAARDEVASEGRRIDYEDAGIARLVQYLEQTPERTDAVLDEARRIFEEDGLARAELEARVVANQPPAKIAKLCGLNIDVVNAYEEYFFVARRYLRACDWLTCNVFGGVPGRGHENHELRQVWAKLAYQGGRIILQKMIDVYRQASRGMDICLLDVYLQDDKDIELPIQMEIAMQVIPTSREHDWFSLDLAYYWRKMEACRDEGTRATMKVKMQQAVVRYARELLKGKQPKWKRLSIPKKKPQPAQRRKS
;
A
#
# COMPACT_ATOMS: atom_id res chain seq x y z
N MET A 1 -28.15 20.58 6.47
CA MET A 1 -26.88 19.89 6.80
C MET A 1 -26.05 20.86 7.62
N PRO A 2 -25.44 20.47 8.74
CA PRO A 2 -24.69 21.41 9.56
C PRO A 2 -23.42 21.83 8.79
N VAL A 3 -23.18 23.14 8.76
CA VAL A 3 -21.97 23.76 8.21
C VAL A 3 -20.79 23.21 8.99
N LEU A 4 -19.94 22.42 8.34
CA LEU A 4 -18.70 21.91 8.91
C LEU A 4 -17.75 23.11 9.10
N SER A 5 -17.72 23.70 10.29
CA SER A 5 -16.72 24.71 10.61
C SER A 5 -15.32 24.09 10.52
N LEU A 6 -14.38 24.76 9.83
CA LEU A 6 -13.00 24.32 9.60
C LEU A 6 -12.25 23.83 10.85
N LYS A 7 -12.66 24.26 12.06
CA LYS A 7 -12.12 23.76 13.33
C LYS A 7 -12.29 22.25 13.54
N ILE A 8 -13.21 21.59 12.82
CA ILE A 8 -13.42 20.14 12.87
C ILE A 8 -12.48 19.40 11.89
N ALA A 9 -12.01 20.05 10.82
CA ALA A 9 -11.22 19.40 9.78
C ALA A 9 -9.79 19.03 10.22
N ASP A 10 -9.23 19.75 11.20
CA ASP A 10 -7.92 19.43 11.76
C ASP A 10 -7.94 18.23 12.74
N GLY A 11 -9.09 17.55 12.91
CA GLY A 11 -9.18 16.40 13.82
C GLY A 11 -10.23 15.34 13.47
N ALA A 12 -11.01 15.48 12.40
CA ALA A 12 -12.03 14.51 12.05
C ALA A 12 -11.39 13.24 11.41
N PRO A 13 -11.41 12.08 12.12
CA PRO A 13 -10.77 10.86 11.64
C PRO A 13 -11.42 10.30 10.35
N SER A 14 -12.62 10.78 10.02
CA SER A 14 -13.40 10.38 8.85
C SER A 14 -13.05 11.14 7.57
N LEU A 15 -12.27 12.22 7.64
CA LEU A 15 -11.93 12.98 6.44
C LEU A 15 -10.99 12.18 5.55
N LYS A 16 -11.44 12.01 4.30
CA LYS A 16 -10.66 11.35 3.25
C LYS A 16 -9.47 12.23 2.82
N PRO A 17 -8.40 11.65 2.26
CA PRO A 17 -7.24 12.43 1.82
C PRO A 17 -7.59 13.47 0.75
N TYR A 18 -8.68 13.28 -0.01
CA TYR A 18 -9.15 14.15 -1.09
C TYR A 18 -10.37 15.00 -0.70
N TRP A 19 -10.60 15.25 0.60
CA TRP A 19 -11.82 15.92 1.07
C TRP A 19 -12.07 17.31 0.45
N ARG A 20 -11.03 18.05 0.05
CA ARG A 20 -11.18 19.35 -0.64
C ARG A 20 -11.76 19.18 -2.03
N TRP A 21 -11.33 18.15 -2.75
CA TRP A 21 -11.87 17.80 -4.06
C TRP A 21 -13.35 17.44 -3.97
N ASP A 22 -13.73 16.59 -3.00
CA ASP A 22 -15.13 16.24 -2.77
C ASP A 22 -15.98 17.48 -2.44
N ALA A 23 -15.50 18.34 -1.52
CA ALA A 23 -16.21 19.55 -1.14
C ALA A 23 -16.44 20.52 -2.31
N ALA A 24 -15.41 20.71 -3.16
CA ALA A 24 -15.53 21.56 -4.35
C ALA A 24 -16.52 20.98 -5.38
N ARG A 25 -16.51 19.65 -5.59
CA ARG A 25 -17.48 18.98 -6.47
C ARG A 25 -18.91 19.11 -5.96
N ASP A 26 -19.11 18.91 -4.66
CA ASP A 26 -20.42 19.04 -4.02
C ASP A 26 -20.96 20.48 -4.15
N GLU A 27 -20.09 21.49 -4.02
CA GLU A 27 -20.49 22.89 -4.20
C GLU A 27 -20.94 23.19 -5.63
N VAL A 28 -20.15 22.79 -6.63
CA VAL A 28 -20.50 23.00 -8.05
C VAL A 28 -21.78 22.25 -8.43
N ALA A 29 -22.02 21.07 -7.85
CA ALA A 29 -23.24 20.30 -8.06
C ALA A 29 -24.47 20.93 -7.37
N SER A 30 -24.27 21.76 -6.35
CA SER A 30 -25.36 22.40 -5.60
C SER A 30 -25.85 23.66 -6.32
N GLU A 31 -26.83 23.50 -7.22
CA GLU A 31 -27.47 24.58 -7.99
C GLU A 31 -27.99 25.73 -7.11
N GLY A 32 -27.13 26.72 -6.80
CA GLY A 32 -27.48 27.96 -6.10
C GLY A 32 -27.33 27.96 -4.57
N ARG A 33 -26.87 26.88 -3.94
CA ARG A 33 -26.55 26.88 -2.50
C ARG A 33 -25.04 26.95 -2.28
N ARG A 34 -24.46 28.13 -2.52
CA ARG A 34 -23.05 28.37 -2.18
C ARG A 34 -22.85 28.24 -0.68
N ILE A 35 -22.02 27.29 -0.30
CA ILE A 35 -21.52 27.16 1.06
C ILE A 35 -20.29 28.07 1.10
N ASP A 36 -20.33 29.09 1.96
CA ASP A 36 -19.19 29.98 2.14
C ASP A 36 -18.08 29.19 2.85
N TYR A 37 -17.12 28.68 2.07
CA TYR A 37 -15.94 28.00 2.60
C TYR A 37 -14.84 29.03 2.84
N GLU A 38 -14.37 29.13 4.10
CA GLU A 38 -13.17 29.90 4.44
C GLU A 38 -11.86 29.26 3.91
N ASP A 39 -11.90 28.04 3.33
CA ASP A 39 -10.74 27.35 2.76
C ASP A 39 -10.49 27.80 1.31
N ALA A 40 -9.43 28.60 1.12
CA ALA A 40 -9.02 29.11 -0.19
C ALA A 40 -8.73 28.01 -1.23
N GLY A 41 -8.37 26.80 -0.78
CA GLY A 41 -8.14 25.66 -1.66
C GLY A 41 -9.42 25.12 -2.26
N ILE A 42 -10.53 25.09 -1.51
CA ILE A 42 -11.85 24.73 -2.04
C ILE A 42 -12.28 25.78 -3.07
N ALA A 43 -12.19 27.08 -2.72
CA ALA A 43 -12.56 28.16 -3.63
C ALA A 43 -11.80 28.09 -4.96
N ARG A 44 -10.50 27.76 -4.93
CA ARG A 44 -9.69 27.55 -6.14
C ARG A 44 -10.19 26.36 -6.96
N LEU A 45 -10.52 25.24 -6.32
CA LEU A 45 -11.04 24.05 -7.02
C LEU A 45 -12.42 24.30 -7.63
N VAL A 46 -13.30 25.04 -6.97
CA VAL A 46 -14.60 25.46 -7.51
C VAL A 46 -14.39 26.32 -8.75
N GLN A 47 -13.53 27.33 -8.66
CA GLN A 47 -13.19 28.16 -9.82
C GLN A 47 -12.65 27.32 -10.97
N TYR A 48 -11.78 26.34 -10.70
CA TYR A 48 -11.25 25.42 -11.70
C TYR A 48 -12.36 24.54 -12.33
N LEU A 49 -13.29 24.03 -11.54
CA LEU A 49 -14.40 23.19 -12.01
C LEU A 49 -15.44 23.98 -12.84
N GLU A 50 -15.61 25.27 -12.57
CA GLU A 50 -16.49 26.17 -13.33
C GLU A 50 -15.84 26.69 -14.64
N GLN A 51 -14.54 26.47 -14.88
CA GLN A 51 -13.84 26.94 -16.08
C GLN A 51 -14.31 26.22 -17.34
N THR A 52 -14.32 26.94 -18.47
CA THR A 52 -14.50 26.33 -19.79
C THR A 52 -13.21 25.62 -20.24
N PRO A 53 -13.29 24.60 -21.12
CA PRO A 53 -12.13 23.84 -21.59
C PRO A 53 -11.01 24.68 -22.24
N GLU A 54 -11.28 25.90 -22.70
CA GLU A 54 -10.25 26.77 -23.31
C GLU A 54 -9.37 27.52 -22.28
N ARG A 55 -9.67 27.43 -20.98
CA ARG A 55 -8.99 28.19 -19.91
C ARG A 55 -8.45 27.31 -18.78
N THR A 56 -8.16 26.05 -19.06
CA THR A 56 -7.83 25.10 -17.99
C THR A 56 -6.46 25.33 -17.37
N ASP A 57 -6.40 25.28 -16.04
CA ASP A 57 -5.15 25.21 -15.28
C ASP A 57 -4.51 23.85 -15.55
N ALA A 58 -3.52 23.81 -16.46
CA ALA A 58 -2.85 22.59 -16.89
C ALA A 58 -2.21 21.80 -15.72
N VAL A 59 -1.82 22.48 -14.64
CA VAL A 59 -1.26 21.84 -13.44
C VAL A 59 -2.36 21.08 -12.69
N LEU A 60 -3.52 21.70 -12.50
CA LEU A 60 -4.67 21.06 -11.86
C LEU A 60 -5.26 19.94 -12.74
N ASP A 61 -5.30 20.12 -14.06
CA ASP A 61 -5.72 19.08 -15.00
C ASP A 61 -4.86 17.82 -14.88
N GLU A 62 -3.53 17.98 -14.86
CA GLU A 62 -2.63 16.84 -14.74
C GLU A 62 -2.74 16.17 -13.37
N ALA A 63 -2.83 16.95 -12.28
CA ALA A 63 -3.03 16.40 -10.94
C ALA A 63 -4.37 15.64 -10.82
N ARG A 64 -5.46 16.18 -11.38
CA ARG A 64 -6.76 15.53 -11.45
C ARG A 64 -6.67 14.22 -12.24
N ARG A 65 -6.02 14.23 -13.41
CA ARG A 65 -5.85 13.03 -14.23
C ARG A 65 -5.14 11.91 -13.46
N ILE A 66 -4.04 12.21 -12.76
CA ILE A 66 -3.34 11.23 -11.91
C ILE A 66 -4.28 10.68 -10.82
N PHE A 67 -5.12 11.53 -10.22
CA PHE A 67 -6.08 11.10 -9.22
C PHE A 67 -7.18 10.19 -9.78
N GLU A 68 -7.72 10.51 -10.96
CA GLU A 68 -8.85 9.81 -11.60
C GLU A 68 -8.43 8.50 -12.28
N GLU A 69 -7.26 8.44 -12.92
CA GLU A 69 -6.75 7.23 -13.57
C GLU A 69 -6.49 6.08 -12.57
N ASP A 70 -6.20 6.41 -11.30
CA ASP A 70 -5.90 5.47 -10.21
C ASP A 70 -4.85 4.40 -10.55
N GLY A 71 -3.92 4.73 -11.46
CA GLY A 71 -2.87 3.84 -11.96
C GLY A 71 -1.57 3.85 -11.14
N LEU A 72 -0.51 3.32 -11.74
CA LEU A 72 0.80 3.17 -11.09
C LEU A 72 1.42 4.51 -10.71
N ALA A 73 1.22 5.55 -11.54
CA ALA A 73 1.68 6.91 -11.27
C ALA A 73 1.12 7.44 -9.94
N ARG A 74 -0.18 7.21 -9.70
CA ARG A 74 -0.85 7.58 -8.46
C ARG A 74 -0.33 6.79 -7.27
N ALA A 75 -0.20 5.48 -7.43
CA ALA A 75 0.30 4.58 -6.40
C ALA A 75 1.70 5.00 -5.91
N GLU A 76 2.61 5.32 -6.84
CA GLU A 76 3.94 5.80 -6.51
C GLU A 76 3.91 7.18 -5.84
N LEU A 77 3.17 8.13 -6.42
CA LEU A 77 3.08 9.50 -5.92
C LEU A 77 2.61 9.53 -4.45
N GLU A 78 1.46 8.90 -4.16
CA GLU A 78 0.90 8.85 -2.81
C GLU A 78 1.85 8.15 -1.81
N ALA A 79 2.46 7.02 -2.22
CA ALA A 79 3.39 6.30 -1.35
C ALA A 79 4.63 7.15 -1.02
N ARG A 80 5.14 7.96 -1.96
CA ARG A 80 6.28 8.85 -1.73
C ARG A 80 5.94 10.01 -0.80
N VAL A 81 4.71 10.53 -0.87
CA VAL A 81 4.19 11.51 0.09
C VAL A 81 4.15 10.90 1.49
N VAL A 82 3.67 9.67 1.62
CA VAL A 82 3.62 8.93 2.89
C VAL A 82 5.01 8.63 3.45
N ALA A 83 6.01 8.35 2.59
CA ALA A 83 7.42 8.25 2.98
C ALA A 83 8.05 9.59 3.40
N ASN A 84 7.26 10.66 3.52
CA ASN A 84 7.68 12.02 3.85
C ASN A 84 8.81 12.56 2.97
N GLN A 85 8.80 12.22 1.68
CA GLN A 85 9.79 12.78 0.73
C GLN A 85 9.41 14.23 0.39
N PRO A 86 10.37 15.14 0.17
CA PRO A 86 10.08 16.52 -0.26
C PRO A 86 9.46 16.55 -1.68
N PRO A 87 8.53 17.48 -2.00
CA PRO A 87 7.87 17.55 -3.30
C PRO A 87 8.82 17.57 -4.50
N ALA A 88 9.91 18.36 -4.44
CA ALA A 88 10.92 18.40 -5.49
C ALA A 88 11.58 17.04 -5.79
N LYS A 89 11.75 16.21 -4.75
CA LYS A 89 12.32 14.86 -4.91
C LYS A 89 11.30 13.90 -5.50
N ILE A 90 10.03 14.02 -5.10
CA ILE A 90 8.92 13.24 -5.64
C ILE A 90 8.76 13.54 -7.14
N ALA A 91 8.68 14.82 -7.50
CA ALA A 91 8.60 15.30 -8.88
C ALA A 91 9.69 14.66 -9.77
N LYS A 92 10.95 14.71 -9.34
CA LYS A 92 12.07 14.08 -10.05
C LYS A 92 11.93 12.57 -10.19
N LEU A 93 11.46 11.86 -9.16
CA LEU A 93 11.39 10.39 -9.17
C LEU A 93 10.18 9.86 -9.96
N CYS A 94 9.08 10.62 -9.97
CA CYS A 94 7.87 10.31 -10.71
C CYS A 94 7.87 10.87 -12.14
N GLY A 95 8.87 11.68 -12.51
CA GLY A 95 8.91 12.34 -13.82
C GLY A 95 7.83 13.42 -13.99
N LEU A 96 7.43 14.07 -12.91
CA LEU A 96 6.35 15.07 -12.88
C LEU A 96 6.91 16.49 -12.69
N ASN A 97 6.11 17.49 -13.07
CA ASN A 97 6.34 18.87 -12.65
C ASN A 97 6.14 19.00 -11.13
N ILE A 98 7.00 19.77 -10.44
CA ILE A 98 6.87 20.03 -9.00
C ILE A 98 5.54 20.72 -8.64
N ASP A 99 5.02 21.58 -9.51
CA ASP A 99 3.76 22.28 -9.29
C ASP A 99 2.58 21.30 -9.31
N VAL A 100 2.66 20.26 -10.16
CA VAL A 100 1.67 19.17 -10.20
C VAL A 100 1.72 18.35 -8.92
N VAL A 101 2.92 18.05 -8.41
CA VAL A 101 3.05 17.36 -7.11
C VAL A 101 2.48 18.19 -5.97
N ASN A 102 2.78 19.49 -5.93
CA ASN A 102 2.25 20.39 -4.91
C ASN A 102 0.71 20.47 -4.97
N ALA A 103 0.16 20.65 -6.17
CA ALA A 103 -1.30 20.67 -6.39
C ALA A 103 -1.94 19.33 -6.00
N TYR A 104 -1.32 18.21 -6.37
CA TYR A 104 -1.79 16.88 -6.01
C TYR A 104 -1.88 16.71 -4.48
N GLU A 105 -0.81 17.04 -3.77
CA GLU A 105 -0.77 16.97 -2.30
C GLU A 105 -1.78 17.93 -1.64
N GLU A 106 -2.01 19.10 -2.22
CA GLU A 106 -2.88 20.12 -1.64
C GLU A 106 -4.38 19.82 -1.83
N TYR A 107 -4.75 19.27 -2.98
CA TYR A 107 -6.15 19.14 -3.40
C TYR A 107 -6.66 17.71 -3.44
N PHE A 108 -5.80 16.74 -3.76
CA PHE A 108 -6.20 15.35 -4.02
C PHE A 108 -5.65 14.35 -3.00
N PHE A 109 -4.60 14.69 -2.25
CA PHE A 109 -4.01 13.79 -1.27
C PHE A 109 -3.37 14.52 -0.08
N VAL A 110 -4.20 15.10 0.78
CA VAL A 110 -3.79 15.92 1.93
C VAL A 110 -3.34 15.07 3.13
N ALA A 111 -2.43 14.12 2.90
CA ALA A 111 -1.95 13.17 3.89
C ALA A 111 -0.73 13.67 4.69
N ARG A 112 0.07 14.61 4.15
CA ARG A 112 1.36 15.01 4.75
C ARG A 112 1.24 15.55 6.19
N ARG A 113 0.18 16.31 6.48
CA ARG A 113 -0.08 16.81 7.85
C ARG A 113 -0.50 15.71 8.83
N TYR A 114 -0.95 14.56 8.34
CA TYR A 114 -1.42 13.43 9.14
C TYR A 114 -0.42 12.28 9.23
N LEU A 115 0.85 12.47 8.81
CA LEU A 115 1.85 11.40 8.82
C LEU A 115 2.16 10.86 10.22
N ARG A 116 1.80 11.57 11.29
CA ARG A 116 1.93 11.10 12.68
C ARG A 116 0.65 10.46 13.23
N ALA A 117 -0.47 10.57 12.51
CA ALA A 117 -1.76 10.02 12.91
C ALA A 117 -1.94 8.61 12.29
N CYS A 118 -1.30 7.60 12.90
CA CYS A 118 -1.29 6.22 12.41
C CYS A 118 -2.70 5.65 12.16
N ASP A 119 -3.64 5.93 13.05
CA ASP A 119 -5.03 5.47 12.92
C ASP A 119 -5.72 6.13 11.71
N TRP A 120 -5.46 7.42 11.48
CA TRP A 120 -5.98 8.13 10.31
C TRP A 120 -5.42 7.53 9.02
N LEU A 121 -4.11 7.29 8.94
CA LEU A 121 -3.47 6.67 7.78
C LEU A 121 -4.02 5.25 7.54
N THR A 122 -4.22 4.48 8.60
CA THR A 122 -4.78 3.14 8.52
C THR A 122 -6.19 3.15 7.93
N CYS A 123 -7.05 4.02 8.44
CA CYS A 123 -8.44 4.13 7.98
C CYS A 123 -8.58 4.75 6.58
N ASN A 124 -7.70 5.66 6.19
CA ASN A 124 -7.90 6.50 5.01
C ASN A 124 -6.91 6.28 3.86
N VAL A 125 -5.74 5.69 4.13
CA VAL A 125 -4.64 5.53 3.15
C VAL A 125 -4.27 4.05 2.95
N PHE A 126 -4.21 3.25 4.01
CA PHE A 126 -3.76 1.84 3.94
C PHE A 126 -4.87 0.83 3.63
N GLY A 127 -6.00 1.28 3.10
CA GLY A 127 -7.10 0.38 2.75
C GLY A 127 -7.94 -0.09 3.92
N GLY A 128 -8.03 0.64 5.04
CA GLY A 128 -9.10 0.45 6.02
C GLY A 128 -8.80 -0.56 7.14
N VAL A 129 -9.80 -1.39 7.48
CA VAL A 129 -9.82 -2.15 8.74
C VAL A 129 -8.61 -3.08 8.86
N PRO A 130 -7.82 -2.95 9.95
CA PRO A 130 -6.71 -3.86 10.21
C PRO A 130 -7.16 -5.32 10.12
N GLY A 131 -6.43 -6.10 9.34
CA GLY A 131 -6.66 -7.54 9.28
C GLY A 131 -7.61 -8.03 8.19
N ARG A 132 -8.18 -7.17 7.34
CA ARG A 132 -8.99 -7.66 6.20
C ARG A 132 -8.16 -8.25 5.05
N GLY A 133 -6.84 -8.05 5.05
CA GLY A 133 -5.97 -8.35 3.90
C GLY A 133 -6.10 -7.28 2.80
N HIS A 134 -5.27 -7.39 1.76
CA HIS A 134 -5.36 -6.53 0.58
C HIS A 134 -5.75 -7.35 -0.65
N GLU A 135 -6.61 -6.78 -1.48
CA GLU A 135 -7.04 -7.33 -2.76
C GLU A 135 -6.07 -6.97 -3.88
N ASN A 136 -6.19 -7.65 -5.03
CA ASN A 136 -5.19 -7.55 -6.09
C ASN A 136 -4.99 -6.13 -6.63
N HIS A 137 -6.06 -5.33 -6.68
CA HIS A 137 -6.06 -3.96 -7.18
C HIS A 137 -5.60 -2.91 -6.14
N GLU A 138 -5.18 -3.36 -4.95
CA GLU A 138 -4.85 -2.46 -3.82
C GLU A 138 -3.34 -2.21 -3.66
N LEU A 139 -2.60 -2.23 -4.78
CA LEU A 139 -1.17 -1.96 -4.81
C LEU A 139 -0.82 -0.61 -4.16
N ARG A 140 -1.62 0.42 -4.43
CA ARG A 140 -1.46 1.78 -3.89
C ARG A 140 -1.45 1.78 -2.36
N GLN A 141 -2.39 1.09 -1.73
CA GLN A 141 -2.52 0.98 -0.28
C GLN A 141 -1.33 0.23 0.33
N VAL A 142 -0.91 -0.87 -0.30
CA VAL A 142 0.25 -1.65 0.15
C VAL A 142 1.54 -0.83 0.06
N TRP A 143 1.76 -0.11 -1.04
CA TRP A 143 2.92 0.76 -1.18
C TRP A 143 2.93 1.89 -0.17
N ALA A 144 1.80 2.54 0.08
CA ALA A 144 1.69 3.56 1.11
C ALA A 144 2.02 2.99 2.50
N LYS A 145 1.53 1.79 2.83
CA LYS A 145 1.83 1.13 4.11
C LYS A 145 3.31 0.78 4.26
N LEU A 146 3.92 0.20 3.23
CA LEU A 146 5.36 -0.13 3.23
C LEU A 146 6.23 1.13 3.28
N ALA A 147 5.81 2.20 2.61
CA ALA A 147 6.44 3.52 2.67
C ALA A 147 6.40 4.10 4.09
N TYR A 148 5.28 3.97 4.79
CA TYR A 148 5.16 4.42 6.17
C TYR A 148 6.06 3.63 7.12
N GLN A 149 6.07 2.30 7.00
CA GLN A 149 6.80 1.41 7.91
C GLN A 149 8.31 1.37 7.64
N GLY A 150 8.71 1.33 6.37
CA GLY A 150 10.10 1.17 5.94
C GLY A 150 10.75 2.43 5.39
N GLY A 151 9.99 3.51 5.22
CA GLY A 151 10.46 4.76 4.65
C GLY A 151 10.83 4.64 3.17
N ARG A 152 11.53 5.68 2.68
CA ARG A 152 11.90 5.83 1.26
C ARG A 152 12.78 4.71 0.70
N ILE A 153 13.60 4.06 1.53
CA ILE A 153 14.55 3.02 1.07
C ILE A 153 13.80 1.75 0.71
N ILE A 154 12.91 1.29 1.60
CA ILE A 154 12.08 0.12 1.34
C ILE A 154 11.14 0.41 0.18
N LEU A 155 10.46 1.57 0.16
CA LEU A 155 9.60 1.95 -0.95
C LEU A 155 10.33 1.89 -2.30
N GLN A 156 11.54 2.46 -2.39
CA GLN A 156 12.30 2.45 -3.64
C GLN A 156 12.64 1.02 -4.08
N LYS A 157 13.10 0.15 -3.16
CA LYS A 157 13.36 -1.26 -3.47
C LYS A 157 12.11 -1.96 -4.00
N MET A 158 10.94 -1.72 -3.41
CA MET A 158 9.69 -2.33 -3.85
C MET A 158 9.31 -1.86 -5.26
N ILE A 159 9.36 -0.55 -5.53
CA ILE A 159 9.08 0.02 -6.86
C ILE A 159 10.02 -0.56 -7.93
N ASP A 160 11.31 -0.67 -7.64
CA ASP A 160 12.29 -1.18 -8.61
C ASP A 160 12.01 -2.64 -8.96
N VAL A 161 11.75 -3.48 -7.95
CA VAL A 161 11.35 -4.88 -8.14
C VAL A 161 10.05 -4.99 -8.93
N TYR A 162 9.08 -4.13 -8.64
CA TYR A 162 7.81 -4.10 -9.37
C TYR A 162 8.00 -3.81 -10.85
N ARG A 163 8.72 -2.74 -11.18
CA ARG A 163 8.95 -2.31 -12.57
C ARG A 163 9.71 -3.36 -13.36
N GLN A 164 10.66 -4.05 -12.73
CA GLN A 164 11.36 -5.18 -13.33
C GLN A 164 10.39 -6.33 -13.64
N ALA A 165 9.57 -6.72 -12.67
CA ALA A 165 8.63 -7.84 -12.81
C ALA A 165 7.47 -7.53 -13.78
N SER A 166 6.97 -6.29 -13.79
CA SER A 166 5.91 -5.85 -14.72
C SER A 166 6.43 -5.64 -16.14
N ARG A 167 7.76 -5.70 -16.36
CA ARG A 167 8.42 -5.43 -17.65
C ARG A 167 8.01 -4.08 -18.24
N GLY A 168 7.79 -3.10 -17.37
CA GLY A 168 7.37 -1.75 -17.75
C GLY A 168 5.90 -1.63 -18.18
N MET A 169 5.07 -2.66 -18.01
CA MET A 169 3.63 -2.52 -18.18
C MET A 169 3.06 -1.60 -17.10
N ASP A 170 2.15 -0.70 -17.51
CA ASP A 170 1.39 0.16 -16.61
C ASP A 170 0.20 -0.61 -16.02
N ILE A 171 0.53 -1.57 -15.14
CA ILE A 171 -0.42 -2.36 -14.37
C ILE A 171 -0.24 -2.00 -12.89
N CYS A 172 -1.36 -1.97 -12.15
CA CYS A 172 -1.39 -1.60 -10.73
C CYS A 172 -1.93 -2.77 -9.89
N LEU A 173 -1.30 -3.95 -10.04
CA LEU A 173 -1.73 -5.20 -9.40
C LEU A 173 -0.66 -5.78 -8.46
N LEU A 174 -1.09 -6.34 -7.32
CA LEU A 174 -0.21 -7.00 -6.35
C LEU A 174 0.34 -8.34 -6.85
N ASP A 175 -0.41 -9.05 -7.69
CA ASP A 175 -0.05 -10.36 -8.22
C ASP A 175 1.28 -10.37 -8.98
N VAL A 176 1.71 -9.23 -9.52
CA VAL A 176 3.02 -9.01 -10.13
C VAL A 176 4.15 -9.43 -9.18
N TYR A 177 4.05 -9.08 -7.89
CA TYR A 177 5.05 -9.51 -6.89
C TYR A 177 5.00 -11.00 -6.59
N LEU A 178 3.85 -11.63 -6.81
CA LEU A 178 3.60 -13.02 -6.46
C LEU A 178 3.64 -13.91 -7.69
N GLN A 179 4.27 -13.52 -8.79
CA GLN A 179 4.45 -14.43 -9.91
C GLN A 179 5.47 -15.54 -9.56
N ASP A 180 5.40 -16.67 -10.24
CA ASP A 180 6.39 -17.77 -10.11
C ASP A 180 7.74 -17.47 -10.79
N ASP A 181 7.95 -16.21 -11.17
CA ASP A 181 9.19 -15.75 -11.77
C ASP A 181 10.35 -15.81 -10.76
N LYS A 182 11.53 -16.21 -11.24
CA LYS A 182 12.76 -16.29 -10.45
C LYS A 182 13.34 -14.92 -10.13
N ASP A 183 12.84 -13.88 -10.79
CA ASP A 183 13.40 -12.53 -10.72
C ASP A 183 13.02 -11.79 -9.41
N ILE A 184 12.01 -12.25 -8.68
CA ILE A 184 11.61 -11.64 -7.41
C ILE A 184 12.08 -12.51 -6.24
N GLU A 185 12.91 -11.92 -5.37
CA GLU A 185 13.40 -12.57 -4.17
C GLU A 185 12.23 -13.04 -3.27
N LEU A 186 12.26 -14.30 -2.87
CA LEU A 186 11.21 -14.91 -2.04
C LEU A 186 10.90 -14.14 -0.72
N PRO A 187 11.86 -13.50 -0.02
CA PRO A 187 11.55 -12.59 1.09
C PRO A 187 10.64 -11.43 0.72
N ILE A 188 10.78 -10.85 -0.48
CA ILE A 188 9.93 -9.75 -0.97
C ILE A 188 8.54 -10.27 -1.29
N GLN A 189 8.46 -11.43 -1.96
CA GLN A 189 7.17 -12.09 -2.21
C GLN A 189 6.44 -12.38 -0.89
N MET A 190 7.16 -12.87 0.14
CA MET A 190 6.57 -13.11 1.45
C MET A 190 6.05 -11.82 2.10
N GLU A 191 6.81 -10.71 2.03
CA GLU A 191 6.37 -9.43 2.60
C GLU A 191 5.04 -8.99 1.97
N ILE A 192 4.93 -9.03 0.65
CA ILE A 192 3.67 -8.71 -0.06
C ILE A 192 2.57 -9.71 0.30
N ALA A 193 2.87 -11.01 0.32
CA ALA A 193 1.90 -12.03 0.66
C ALA A 193 1.31 -11.84 2.07
N MET A 194 2.11 -11.38 3.04
CA MET A 194 1.61 -11.06 4.39
C MET A 194 0.66 -9.86 4.41
N GLN A 195 0.73 -8.95 3.42
CA GLN A 195 -0.24 -7.85 3.29
C GLN A 195 -1.57 -8.32 2.69
N VAL A 196 -1.54 -9.36 1.86
CA VAL A 196 -2.74 -9.94 1.19
C VAL A 196 -3.56 -10.80 2.16
N ILE A 197 -2.91 -11.53 3.06
CA ILE A 197 -3.59 -12.54 3.88
C ILE A 197 -4.40 -11.87 5.02
N PRO A 198 -5.72 -12.12 5.12
CA PRO A 198 -6.53 -11.59 6.20
C PRO A 198 -6.23 -12.26 7.55
N THR A 199 -6.40 -11.53 8.65
CA THR A 199 -6.37 -12.04 10.03
C THR A 199 -7.79 -12.33 10.54
N SER A 200 -8.65 -12.90 9.69
CA SER A 200 -10.01 -13.29 10.07
C SER A 200 -10.03 -14.72 10.62
N ARG A 201 -11.12 -15.09 11.31
CA ARG A 201 -11.31 -16.43 11.90
C ARG A 201 -11.15 -17.57 10.90
N GLU A 202 -11.51 -17.35 9.64
CA GLU A 202 -11.38 -18.35 8.58
C GLU A 202 -9.92 -18.68 8.26
N HIS A 203 -9.00 -17.78 8.59
CA HIS A 203 -7.56 -17.90 8.38
C HIS A 203 -6.77 -18.09 9.69
N ASP A 204 -7.44 -18.21 10.85
CA ASP A 204 -6.78 -18.37 12.15
C ASP A 204 -5.86 -19.60 12.18
N TRP A 205 -6.30 -20.72 11.61
CA TRP A 205 -5.49 -21.93 11.56
C TRP A 205 -4.19 -21.75 10.78
N PHE A 206 -4.23 -20.97 9.69
CA PHE A 206 -3.03 -20.60 8.94
C PHE A 206 -2.10 -19.77 9.83
N SER A 207 -2.63 -18.72 10.48
CA SER A 207 -1.86 -17.81 11.34
C SER A 207 -1.23 -18.53 12.55
N LEU A 208 -1.99 -19.42 13.20
CA LEU A 208 -1.51 -20.21 14.34
C LEU A 208 -0.43 -21.22 13.93
N ASP A 209 -0.61 -21.94 12.82
CA ASP A 209 0.40 -22.90 12.36
C ASP A 209 1.66 -22.18 11.85
N LEU A 210 1.51 -21.02 11.20
CA LEU A 210 2.63 -20.17 10.80
C LEU A 210 3.42 -19.67 12.01
N ALA A 211 2.73 -19.17 13.05
CA ALA A 211 3.37 -18.73 14.29
C ALA A 211 4.08 -19.88 15.02
N TYR A 212 3.45 -21.06 15.06
CA TYR A 212 4.07 -22.27 15.59
C TYR A 212 5.34 -22.66 14.81
N TYR A 213 5.26 -22.65 13.48
CA TYR A 213 6.38 -22.98 12.62
C TYR A 213 7.54 -21.99 12.75
N TRP A 214 7.23 -20.68 12.81
CA TRP A 214 8.20 -19.61 13.07
C TRP A 214 8.95 -19.83 14.39
N ARG A 215 8.23 -20.09 15.48
CA ARG A 215 8.86 -20.37 16.79
C ARG A 215 9.78 -21.59 16.75
N LYS A 216 9.41 -22.63 16.00
CA LYS A 216 10.25 -23.83 15.84
C LYS A 216 11.48 -23.57 14.98
N MET A 217 11.35 -22.73 13.96
CA MET A 217 12.46 -22.26 13.13
C MET A 217 13.46 -21.44 13.95
N GLU A 218 13.00 -20.48 14.75
CA GLU A 218 13.85 -19.64 15.62
C GLU A 218 14.55 -20.46 16.71
N ALA A 219 13.89 -21.48 17.25
CA ALA A 219 14.51 -22.40 18.22
C ALA A 219 15.50 -23.40 17.59
N CYS A 220 15.59 -23.46 16.26
CA CYS A 220 16.47 -24.40 15.56
C CYS A 220 17.92 -23.91 15.60
N ARG A 221 18.79 -24.67 16.27
CA ARG A 221 20.24 -24.36 16.37
C ARG A 221 21.01 -24.65 15.07
N ASP A 222 20.50 -25.56 14.25
CA ASP A 222 21.14 -25.94 12.98
C ASP A 222 20.77 -24.94 11.89
N GLU A 223 21.75 -24.18 11.41
CA GLU A 223 21.53 -23.09 10.46
C GLU A 223 20.98 -23.56 9.11
N GLY A 224 21.47 -24.70 8.61
CA GLY A 224 20.98 -25.28 7.35
C GLY A 224 19.52 -25.73 7.44
N THR A 225 19.14 -26.36 8.55
CA THR A 225 17.74 -26.73 8.83
C THR A 225 16.87 -25.50 8.97
N ARG A 226 17.32 -24.48 9.72
CA ARG A 226 16.60 -23.21 9.90
C ARG A 226 16.38 -22.48 8.56
N ALA A 227 17.40 -22.40 7.71
CA ALA A 227 17.28 -21.82 6.37
C ALA A 227 16.27 -22.60 5.50
N THR A 228 16.32 -23.93 5.54
CA THR A 228 15.36 -24.80 4.83
C THR A 228 13.93 -24.56 5.32
N MET A 229 13.73 -24.44 6.64
CA MET A 229 12.44 -24.12 7.23
C MET A 229 11.94 -22.75 6.75
N LYS A 230 12.81 -21.72 6.77
CA LYS A 230 12.48 -20.37 6.32
C LYS A 230 11.97 -20.35 4.88
N VAL A 231 12.67 -21.01 3.96
CA VAL A 231 12.27 -21.09 2.54
C VAL A 231 10.92 -21.80 2.40
N LYS A 232 10.72 -22.95 3.07
CA LYS A 232 9.45 -23.68 3.03
C LYS A 232 8.27 -22.83 3.52
N MET A 233 8.49 -22.09 4.61
CA MET A 233 7.49 -21.20 5.18
C MET A 233 7.14 -20.08 4.21
N GLN A 234 8.15 -19.37 3.69
CA GLN A 234 7.96 -18.31 2.71
C GLN A 234 7.16 -18.79 1.48
N GLN A 235 7.55 -19.93 0.89
CA GLN A 235 6.84 -20.52 -0.25
C GLN A 235 5.38 -20.87 0.08
N ALA A 236 5.10 -21.32 1.31
CA ALA A 236 3.75 -21.67 1.72
C ALA A 236 2.87 -20.41 1.88
N VAL A 237 3.40 -19.35 2.48
CA VAL A 237 2.74 -18.04 2.63
C VAL A 237 2.44 -17.44 1.25
N VAL A 238 3.43 -17.39 0.36
CA VAL A 238 3.28 -16.86 -1.01
C VAL A 238 2.21 -17.63 -1.78
N ARG A 239 2.25 -18.97 -1.75
CA ARG A 239 1.23 -19.80 -2.40
C ARG A 239 -0.17 -19.54 -1.87
N TYR A 240 -0.30 -19.35 -0.54
CA TYR A 240 -1.58 -19.07 0.09
C TYR A 240 -2.15 -17.74 -0.41
N ALA A 241 -1.33 -16.67 -0.39
CA ALA A 241 -1.72 -15.35 -0.89
C ALA A 241 -2.11 -15.36 -2.38
N ARG A 242 -1.38 -16.10 -3.24
CA ARG A 242 -1.73 -16.23 -4.66
C ARG A 242 -3.12 -16.82 -4.89
N GLU A 243 -3.50 -17.82 -4.11
CA GLU A 243 -4.84 -18.40 -4.26
C GLU A 243 -5.92 -17.41 -3.81
N LEU A 244 -5.67 -16.62 -2.75
CA LEU A 244 -6.56 -15.53 -2.35
C LEU A 244 -6.73 -14.48 -3.44
N LEU A 245 -5.64 -14.01 -4.06
CA LEU A 245 -5.71 -13.02 -5.14
C LEU A 245 -6.47 -13.54 -6.38
N LYS A 246 -6.56 -14.85 -6.56
CA LYS A 246 -7.37 -15.51 -7.61
C LYS A 246 -8.83 -15.72 -7.22
N GLY A 247 -9.26 -15.21 -6.06
CA GLY A 247 -10.60 -15.42 -5.51
C GLY A 247 -10.87 -16.86 -5.06
N LYS A 248 -9.82 -17.66 -4.80
CA LYS A 248 -9.96 -19.06 -4.39
C LYS A 248 -9.77 -19.21 -2.89
N GLN A 249 -10.53 -20.13 -2.29
CA GLN A 249 -10.30 -20.53 -0.91
C GLN A 249 -8.99 -21.36 -0.82
N PRO A 250 -7.95 -20.87 -0.13
CA PRO A 250 -6.66 -21.55 -0.13
C PRO A 250 -6.72 -22.79 0.77
N LYS A 251 -6.14 -23.89 0.29
CA LYS A 251 -5.98 -25.11 1.10
C LYS A 251 -4.68 -25.04 1.89
N TRP A 252 -4.77 -24.78 3.21
CA TRP A 252 -3.60 -24.84 4.08
C TRP A 252 -3.16 -26.29 4.30
N LYS A 253 -1.88 -26.57 4.05
CA LYS A 253 -1.24 -27.83 4.43
C LYS A 253 -0.24 -27.52 5.54
N ARG A 254 -0.42 -28.18 6.69
CA ARG A 254 0.44 -28.02 7.86
C ARG A 254 1.91 -28.17 7.48
N LEU A 255 2.73 -27.22 7.89
CA LEU A 255 4.16 -27.26 7.58
C LEU A 255 4.87 -28.35 8.39
N SER A 256 5.64 -29.20 7.72
CA SER A 256 6.42 -30.25 8.37
C SER A 256 7.77 -29.72 8.86
N ILE A 257 8.11 -30.07 10.10
CA ILE A 257 9.44 -29.81 10.68
C ILE A 257 10.36 -30.95 10.23
N PRO A 258 11.52 -30.66 9.60
CA PRO A 258 12.48 -31.70 9.24
C PRO A 258 12.87 -32.52 10.48
N LYS A 259 12.75 -33.85 10.40
CA LYS A 259 13.27 -34.73 11.45
C LYS A 259 14.79 -34.61 11.44
N LYS A 260 15.40 -34.37 12.61
CA LYS A 260 16.86 -34.42 12.77
C LYS A 260 17.34 -35.77 12.25
N LYS A 261 18.16 -35.82 11.20
CA LYS A 261 18.83 -37.07 10.82
C LYS A 261 19.65 -37.51 12.04
N PRO A 262 19.51 -38.76 12.52
CA PRO A 262 20.34 -39.24 13.61
C PRO A 262 21.80 -39.01 13.21
N GLN A 263 22.57 -38.31 14.06
CA GLN A 263 24.00 -38.19 13.84
C GLN A 263 24.55 -39.61 13.70
N PRO A 264 25.35 -39.92 12.67
CA PRO A 264 25.97 -41.23 12.56
C PRO A 264 26.66 -41.49 13.88
N ALA A 265 26.26 -42.56 14.57
CA ALA A 265 26.84 -42.93 15.85
C ALA A 265 28.34 -42.90 15.66
N GLN A 266 29.04 -42.03 16.40
CA GLN A 266 30.49 -42.05 16.44
C GLN A 266 30.85 -43.46 16.88
N ARG A 267 31.22 -44.31 15.92
CA ARG A 267 31.73 -45.65 16.20
C ARG A 267 32.92 -45.42 17.12
N ARG A 268 32.73 -45.67 18.42
CA ARG A 268 33.84 -45.75 19.36
C ARG A 268 34.76 -46.80 18.79
N LYS A 269 35.89 -46.37 18.21
CA LYS A 269 37.01 -47.26 17.91
C LYS A 269 37.52 -47.71 19.27
N SER A 270 37.14 -48.92 19.65
CA SER A 270 37.78 -49.72 20.70
C SER A 270 39.14 -50.19 20.21
#